data_AF-A0A132B3Z7-F1
#
_entry.id   AF-A0A132B3Z7-F1
#
_cell.length_a   1.000
_cell.length_b   1.000
_cell.length_c   1.000
_cell.angle_alpha   90.00
_cell.angle_beta   90.00
_cell.angle_gamma   90.00
#
_symmetry.space_group_name_H-M   'P 1'
#
loop_
_entity.id
_entity.type
_entity.pdbx_description
1 polymer ?
#
loop_
_entity_poly.entity_id
_entity_poly.type
_entity_poly.pdbx_seq_one_letter_code
_entity_poly.pdbx_strand_id
1 'polypeptide(L)'
;MMLWTEPARSNAKRSSQLSTVWLGETAFSEIRRFVVIGEGHGNVICSPIHSYGGQATLKENLPDLEQHAIIHTSSEAPAGRCEYDAAGYIIAQEQLSKVPIRVIQELNHADGDLGDCSRINYAKIYTVEKYVRVLNIGRVHESSMDALLASSFFARPKDQPVQGPRRSAHKPRDNRERKEEPRDERDSNKRGQSSSSGGQHHHRRK
;
A
#
# COMPACT_ATOMS: atom_id res chain seq x y z
N MET A 1 -10.32 12.56 9.98
CA MET A 1 -9.06 13.13 9.46
C MET A 1 -7.98 13.03 10.51
N MET A 2 -6.74 12.70 10.15
CA MET A 2 -5.63 12.55 11.10
C MET A 2 -4.27 12.79 10.45
N LEU A 3 -3.25 13.09 11.24
CA LEU A 3 -1.87 13.03 10.79
C LEU A 3 -1.50 11.55 10.57
N TRP A 4 -0.98 11.23 9.39
CA TRP A 4 -0.52 9.91 9.02
C TRP A 4 0.92 9.98 8.54
N THR A 5 1.73 9.02 8.98
CA THR A 5 3.13 8.91 8.58
C THR A 5 3.35 7.58 7.89
N GLU A 6 4.02 7.59 6.74
CA GLU A 6 4.41 6.41 6.00
C GLU A 6 5.86 6.51 5.51
N PRO A 7 6.52 5.39 5.17
CA PRO A 7 7.85 5.43 4.56
C PRO A 7 7.83 6.27 3.29
N ALA A 8 8.80 7.18 3.14
CA ALA A 8 8.91 8.01 1.95
C ALA A 8 9.27 7.14 0.74
N ARG A 9 8.62 7.42 -0.40
CA ARG A 9 9.01 6.80 -1.67
C ARG A 9 10.31 7.44 -2.18
N SER A 10 11.10 6.67 -2.92
CA SER A 10 12.41 7.10 -3.47
C SER A 10 12.38 8.43 -4.25
N ASN A 11 11.24 8.77 -4.85
CA ASN A 11 11.05 10.00 -5.63
C ASN A 11 10.29 11.10 -4.88
N ALA A 12 10.18 11.02 -3.55
CA ALA A 12 9.57 12.10 -2.77
C ALA A 12 10.45 13.35 -2.88
N LYS A 13 9.96 14.38 -3.59
CA LYS A 13 10.63 15.69 -3.66
C LYS A 13 10.84 16.20 -2.24
N ARG A 14 11.98 16.84 -1.98
CA ARG A 14 12.27 17.48 -0.67
C ARG A 14 11.14 18.47 -0.37
N SER A 15 10.22 18.05 0.49
CA SER A 15 9.08 18.82 0.96
C SER A 15 9.15 18.95 2.47
N SER A 16 8.45 19.94 3.02
CA SER A 16 8.31 20.13 4.47
C SER A 16 7.64 18.95 5.19
N GLN A 17 7.10 17.99 4.43
CA GLN A 17 6.42 16.80 4.92
C GLN A 17 7.37 15.59 5.08
N LEU A 18 8.63 15.71 4.65
CA LEU A 18 9.63 14.67 4.82
C LEU A 18 10.44 14.91 6.10
N SER A 19 10.67 13.84 6.86
CA SER A 19 11.51 13.85 8.05
C SER A 19 12.45 12.65 8.03
N THR A 20 13.70 12.87 8.40
CA THR A 20 14.62 11.75 8.66
C THR A 20 14.22 11.10 9.96
N VAL A 21 13.99 9.79 9.92
CA VAL A 21 13.56 8.98 11.06
C VAL A 21 14.68 8.02 11.47
N TRP A 22 14.38 7.14 12.41
CA TRP A 22 15.31 6.13 12.88
C TRP A 22 15.89 5.30 11.73
N LEU A 23 17.13 4.83 11.89
CA LEU A 23 17.94 4.15 10.87
C LEU A 23 18.33 5.01 9.66
N GLY A 24 18.18 6.34 9.74
CA GLY A 24 18.53 7.25 8.64
C GLY A 24 17.54 7.20 7.47
N GLU A 25 16.43 6.50 7.64
CA GLU A 25 15.34 6.43 6.67
C GLU A 25 14.57 7.75 6.62
N THR A 26 13.77 7.93 5.56
CA THR A 26 12.90 9.11 5.45
C THR A 26 11.43 8.69 5.57
N ALA A 27 10.68 9.42 6.38
CA ALA A 27 9.24 9.27 6.49
C ALA A 27 8.52 10.48 5.89
N PHE A 28 7.40 10.24 5.23
CA PHE A 28 6.50 11.26 4.71
C PHE A 28 5.28 11.35 5.63
N SER A 29 4.95 12.55 6.07
CA SER A 29 3.81 12.82 6.93
C SER A 29 2.81 13.75 6.25
N GLU A 30 1.55 13.35 6.22
CA GLU A 30 0.46 14.15 5.67
C GLU A 30 -0.83 13.97 6.44
N ILE A 31 -1.78 14.87 6.19
CA ILE A 31 -3.14 14.71 6.70
C ILE A 31 -3.89 13.72 5.82
N ARG A 32 -4.37 12.63 6.42
CA ARG A 32 -5.20 11.62 5.74
C ARG A 32 -6.62 11.57 6.28
N ARG A 33 -7.53 11.17 5.40
CA ARG A 33 -8.94 10.94 5.70
C ARG A 33 -9.22 9.45 5.56
N PHE A 34 -10.08 8.94 6.43
CA PHE A 34 -10.41 7.52 6.53
C PHE A 34 -11.91 7.37 6.79
N VAL A 35 -12.48 6.28 6.30
CA VAL A 35 -13.80 5.79 6.68
C VAL A 35 -13.64 4.53 7.51
N VAL A 36 -14.30 4.49 8.66
CA VAL A 36 -14.34 3.30 9.51
C VAL A 36 -15.28 2.27 8.88
N ILE A 37 -14.78 1.05 8.71
CA ILE A 37 -15.49 -0.10 8.11
C ILE A 37 -15.55 -1.32 9.05
N GLY A 38 -14.94 -1.21 10.23
CA GLY A 38 -14.99 -2.23 11.26
C GLY A 38 -14.45 -1.71 12.58
N GLU A 39 -14.98 -2.22 13.68
CA GLU A 39 -14.56 -1.84 15.03
C GLU A 39 -13.90 -3.01 15.76
N GLY A 40 -12.80 -2.74 16.46
CA GLY A 40 -12.13 -3.66 17.36
C GLY A 40 -12.09 -3.14 18.81
N HIS A 41 -11.49 -3.93 19.70
CA HIS A 41 -11.45 -3.61 21.14
C HIS A 41 -10.54 -2.42 21.50
N GLY A 42 -9.54 -2.09 20.67
CA GLY A 42 -8.64 -0.94 20.88
C GLY A 42 -8.32 -0.13 19.63
N ASN A 43 -8.76 -0.62 18.47
CA ASN A 43 -8.52 -0.02 17.17
C ASN A 43 -9.78 -0.09 16.31
N VAL A 44 -9.70 0.54 15.15
CA VAL A 44 -10.70 0.48 14.10
C VAL A 44 -10.04 0.07 12.79
N ILE A 45 -10.80 -0.58 11.93
CA ILE A 45 -10.41 -0.93 10.58
C ILE A 45 -11.00 0.11 9.63
N CYS A 46 -10.15 0.64 8.76
CA CYS A 46 -10.44 1.80 7.94
C CYS A 46 -10.07 1.58 6.48
N SER A 47 -10.84 2.19 5.58
CA SER A 47 -10.43 2.43 4.19
C SER A 47 -10.05 3.90 4.02
N PRO A 48 -8.93 4.22 3.31
CA PRO A 48 -8.50 5.58 3.09
C PRO A 48 -9.37 6.29 2.05
N ILE A 49 -9.43 7.61 2.17
CA ILE A 49 -10.00 8.50 1.16
C ILE A 49 -8.86 9.26 0.49
N HIS A 50 -8.86 9.28 -0.84
CA HIS A 50 -7.89 9.99 -1.66
C HIS A 50 -8.58 10.87 -2.69
N SER A 51 -8.05 12.08 -2.89
CA SER A 51 -8.41 12.93 -4.04
C SER A 51 -7.43 12.78 -5.20
N TYR A 52 -6.32 12.06 -4.98
CA TYR A 52 -5.26 11.85 -5.96
C TYR A 52 -4.70 13.15 -6.57
N GLY A 53 -4.56 14.20 -5.76
CA GLY A 53 -4.12 15.50 -6.24
C GLY A 53 -5.19 16.24 -7.06
N GLY A 54 -6.46 15.94 -6.82
CA GLY A 54 -7.58 16.50 -7.57
C GLY A 54 -7.91 15.77 -8.88
N GLN A 55 -7.21 14.68 -9.18
CA GLN A 55 -7.40 13.89 -10.41
C GLN A 55 -8.38 12.73 -10.23
N ALA A 56 -8.82 12.45 -8.99
CA ALA A 56 -9.66 11.29 -8.69
C ALA A 56 -9.05 10.00 -9.29
N THR A 57 -9.83 9.08 -9.86
CA THR A 57 -9.27 7.85 -10.47
C THR A 57 -8.69 8.04 -11.87
N LEU A 58 -8.68 9.25 -12.42
CA LEU A 58 -7.96 9.56 -13.67
C LEU A 58 -6.46 9.74 -13.47
N LYS A 59 -5.98 9.72 -12.21
CA LYS A 59 -4.56 9.74 -11.93
C LYS A 59 -3.84 8.62 -12.67
N GLU A 60 -2.78 9.00 -13.39
CA GLU A 60 -1.98 8.08 -14.18
C GLU A 60 -1.42 6.94 -13.32
N ASN A 61 -1.47 5.72 -13.85
CA ASN A 61 -0.95 4.50 -13.23
C ASN A 61 -1.57 4.19 -11.85
N LEU A 62 -2.82 4.59 -11.61
CA LEU A 62 -3.57 4.20 -10.41
C LEU A 62 -3.98 2.72 -10.52
N PRO A 63 -3.53 1.83 -9.61
CA PRO A 63 -3.93 0.42 -9.62
C PRO A 63 -5.35 0.24 -9.08
N ASP A 64 -5.95 -0.91 -9.39
CA ASP A 64 -7.21 -1.40 -8.82
C ASP A 64 -8.35 -0.35 -8.90
N LEU A 65 -8.56 0.22 -10.10
CA LEU A 65 -9.57 1.26 -10.36
C LEU A 65 -10.96 0.82 -9.90
N GLU A 66 -11.28 -0.46 -10.08
CA GLU A 66 -12.55 -1.08 -9.69
C GLU A 66 -12.75 -1.18 -8.16
N GLN A 67 -11.69 -0.93 -7.37
CA GLN A 67 -11.74 -0.85 -5.90
C GLN A 67 -11.99 0.55 -5.37
N HIS A 68 -12.39 1.47 -6.23
CA HIS A 68 -12.72 2.84 -5.85
C HIS A 68 -14.22 3.11 -5.95
N ALA A 69 -14.71 3.98 -5.06
CA ALA A 69 -16.03 4.56 -5.17
C ALA A 69 -15.96 6.06 -4.89
N ILE A 70 -16.92 6.82 -5.39
CA ILE A 70 -17.14 8.20 -5.00
C ILE A 70 -17.49 8.24 -3.51
N ILE A 71 -16.90 9.17 -2.77
CA ILE A 71 -17.34 9.49 -1.41
C ILE A 71 -17.49 11.00 -1.28
N HIS A 72 -18.64 11.46 -0.81
CA HIS A 72 -19.03 12.87 -0.91
C HIS A 72 -19.87 13.33 0.29
N THR A 73 -19.84 14.62 0.55
CA THR A 73 -20.58 15.32 1.61
C THR A 73 -21.82 16.07 1.10
N SER A 74 -21.95 16.19 -0.23
CA SER A 74 -23.10 16.80 -0.90
C SER A 74 -24.39 15.98 -0.71
N SER A 75 -25.55 16.63 -0.91
CA SER A 75 -26.85 15.95 -0.87
C SER A 75 -26.98 14.89 -1.98
N GLU A 76 -26.48 15.21 -3.17
CA GLU A 76 -26.45 14.35 -4.34
C GLU A 76 -25.02 13.98 -4.70
N ALA A 77 -24.81 12.76 -5.20
CA ALA A 77 -23.48 12.31 -5.61
C ALA A 77 -22.98 13.15 -6.80
N PRO A 78 -21.73 13.64 -6.77
CA PRO A 78 -21.14 14.27 -7.93
C PRO A 78 -21.00 13.26 -9.07
N ALA A 79 -21.01 13.75 -10.31
CA ALA A 79 -20.65 12.92 -11.46
C ALA A 79 -19.19 12.45 -11.35
N GLY A 80 -18.87 11.35 -12.02
CA GLY A 80 -17.48 10.95 -12.23
C GLY A 80 -16.69 12.08 -12.90
N ARG A 81 -15.42 12.21 -12.55
CA ARG A 81 -14.51 13.21 -13.09
C ARG A 81 -14.32 12.97 -14.59
N CYS A 82 -14.38 14.05 -15.35
CA CYS A 82 -14.02 14.08 -16.76
C CYS A 82 -12.85 15.04 -16.99
N GLU A 83 -12.03 14.73 -17.98
CA GLU A 83 -11.06 15.63 -18.57
C GLU A 83 -11.53 16.04 -19.96
N TYR A 84 -11.27 17.29 -20.31
CA TYR A 84 -11.75 17.93 -21.54
C TYR A 84 -10.57 18.46 -22.35
N ASP A 85 -10.66 18.37 -23.67
CA ASP A 85 -9.72 19.06 -24.56
C ASP A 85 -10.02 20.57 -24.66
N ALA A 86 -9.22 21.29 -25.45
CA ALA A 86 -9.39 22.73 -25.68
C ALA A 86 -10.70 23.10 -26.40
N ALA A 87 -11.32 22.15 -27.10
CA ALA A 87 -12.61 22.32 -27.77
C ALA A 87 -13.80 21.94 -26.88
N GLY A 88 -13.55 21.45 -25.66
CA GLY A 88 -14.57 21.07 -24.68
C GLY A 88 -15.09 19.64 -24.84
N TYR A 89 -14.45 18.79 -25.66
CA TYR A 89 -14.82 17.38 -25.77
C TYR A 89 -14.17 16.56 -24.66
N ILE A 90 -14.92 15.58 -24.13
CA ILE A 90 -14.41 14.65 -23.12
C ILE A 90 -13.32 13.77 -23.75
N ILE A 91 -12.12 13.80 -23.18
CA ILE A 91 -10.99 12.95 -23.60
C ILE A 91 -10.72 11.80 -22.62
N ALA A 92 -11.17 11.93 -21.37
CA ALA A 92 -11.12 10.87 -20.38
C ALA A 92 -12.25 11.03 -19.36
N GLN A 93 -12.74 9.92 -18.81
CA GLN A 93 -13.79 9.90 -17.80
C GLN A 93 -13.57 8.73 -16.83
N GLU A 94 -13.87 8.95 -15.54
CA GLU A 94 -13.83 7.89 -14.54
C GLU A 94 -14.87 6.80 -14.82
N GLN A 95 -14.42 5.55 -14.84
CA GLN A 95 -15.26 4.37 -15.01
C GLN A 95 -15.41 3.64 -13.67
N LEU A 96 -16.26 4.16 -12.79
CA LEU A 96 -16.50 3.59 -11.46
C LEU A 96 -17.75 2.71 -11.46
N SER A 97 -17.63 1.48 -10.94
CA SER A 97 -18.72 0.52 -10.87
C SER A 97 -19.38 0.44 -9.48
N LYS A 98 -18.73 0.99 -8.45
CA LYS A 98 -19.22 0.95 -7.07
C LYS A 98 -20.17 2.11 -6.78
N VAL A 99 -21.16 1.84 -5.94
CA VAL A 99 -22.16 2.82 -5.51
C VAL A 99 -21.48 3.96 -4.70
N PRO A 100 -21.79 5.24 -4.98
CA PRO A 100 -21.28 6.36 -4.19
C PRO A 100 -21.67 6.29 -2.72
N ILE A 101 -20.74 6.72 -1.86
CA ILE A 101 -20.92 6.76 -0.40
C ILE A 101 -21.18 8.20 0.03
N ARG A 102 -22.38 8.46 0.56
CA ARG A 102 -22.74 9.76 1.11
C ARG A 102 -22.30 9.87 2.57
N VAL A 103 -21.76 11.03 2.93
CA VAL A 103 -21.35 11.39 4.29
C VAL A 103 -22.15 12.60 4.74
N ILE A 104 -22.76 12.51 5.91
CA ILE A 104 -23.34 13.65 6.62
C ILE A 104 -22.19 14.39 7.29
N GLN A 105 -21.87 15.58 6.78
CA GLN A 105 -20.86 16.46 7.35
C GLN A 105 -21.30 16.93 8.75
N GLU A 106 -20.44 16.75 9.74
CA GLU A 106 -20.69 17.22 11.13
C GLU A 106 -19.81 18.43 11.48
N LEU A 107 -18.75 18.67 10.70
CA LEU A 107 -17.85 19.80 10.87
C LEU A 107 -18.22 20.93 9.90
N ASN A 108 -18.75 22.05 10.40
CA ASN A 108 -19.08 23.24 9.60
C ASN A 108 -17.82 24.07 9.24
N HIS A 109 -16.82 23.45 8.64
CA HIS A 109 -15.57 24.04 8.16
C HIS A 109 -15.17 23.40 6.82
N ALA A 110 -14.30 24.07 6.05
CA ALA A 110 -13.79 23.54 4.78
C ALA A 110 -13.13 22.15 4.92
N ASP A 111 -12.51 21.86 6.08
CA ASP A 111 -11.93 20.54 6.36
C ASP A 111 -12.97 19.41 6.49
N GLY A 112 -14.23 19.78 6.75
CA GLY A 112 -15.37 18.88 6.81
C GLY A 112 -15.93 18.51 5.44
N ASP A 113 -15.56 19.25 4.40
CA ASP A 113 -15.93 18.94 3.02
C ASP A 113 -14.92 17.97 2.40
N LEU A 114 -15.43 16.92 1.75
CA LEU A 114 -14.60 15.95 1.03
C LEU A 114 -14.22 16.44 -0.37
N GLY A 115 -15.03 17.32 -0.97
CA GLY A 115 -14.86 17.77 -2.36
C GLY A 115 -15.09 16.68 -3.42
N ASP A 116 -15.32 17.13 -4.65
CA ASP A 116 -15.86 16.29 -5.73
C ASP A 116 -14.92 15.16 -6.21
N CYS A 117 -13.60 15.32 -6.02
CA CYS A 117 -12.61 14.33 -6.45
C CYS A 117 -12.30 13.28 -5.38
N SER A 118 -12.96 13.30 -4.22
CA SER A 118 -12.70 12.34 -3.15
C SER A 118 -13.21 10.94 -3.50
N ARG A 119 -12.31 9.95 -3.42
CA ARG A 119 -12.58 8.54 -3.68
C ARG A 119 -12.18 7.72 -2.47
N ILE A 120 -13.09 6.87 -1.99
CA ILE A 120 -12.73 5.82 -1.04
C ILE A 120 -12.00 4.71 -1.81
N ASN A 121 -10.91 4.21 -1.24
CA ASN A 121 -10.12 3.11 -1.82
C ASN A 121 -10.27 1.87 -0.96
N TYR A 122 -10.98 0.86 -1.47
CA TYR A 122 -11.22 -0.40 -0.77
C TYR A 122 -10.02 -1.35 -0.86
N ALA A 123 -9.13 -1.22 -1.84
CA ALA A 123 -7.95 -2.08 -2.01
C ALA A 123 -6.93 -1.93 -0.87
N LYS A 124 -7.02 -0.86 -0.07
CA LYS A 124 -6.16 -0.63 1.09
C LYS A 124 -6.96 -0.64 2.38
N ILE A 125 -6.43 -1.36 3.35
CA ILE A 125 -6.98 -1.46 4.69
C ILE A 125 -5.95 -0.93 5.68
N TYR A 126 -6.42 -0.08 6.59
CA TYR A 126 -5.63 0.50 7.66
C TYR A 126 -6.23 0.13 9.00
N THR A 127 -5.39 -0.25 9.95
CA THR A 127 -5.76 -0.33 11.35
C THR A 127 -5.36 0.97 12.03
N VAL A 128 -6.31 1.66 12.66
CA VAL A 128 -6.08 2.92 13.37
C VAL A 128 -6.40 2.72 14.84
N GLU A 129 -5.44 3.01 15.71
CA GLU A 129 -5.62 2.93 17.16
C GLU A 129 -6.54 4.02 17.68
N LYS A 130 -7.41 3.69 18.65
CA LYS A 130 -8.44 4.61 19.18
C LYS A 130 -7.84 5.81 19.96
N TYR A 131 -6.58 5.73 20.40
CA TYR A 131 -5.91 6.82 21.12
C TYR A 131 -5.36 7.92 20.20
N VAL A 132 -5.37 7.70 18.87
CA VAL A 132 -4.81 8.68 17.94
C VAL A 132 -5.72 9.91 17.86
N ARG A 133 -5.11 11.09 17.85
CA ARG A 133 -5.84 12.36 17.69
C ARG A 133 -6.40 12.44 16.27
N VAL A 134 -7.72 12.54 16.18
CA VAL A 134 -8.45 12.69 14.92
C VAL A 134 -9.33 13.94 14.98
N LEU A 135 -9.56 14.54 13.81
CA LEU A 135 -10.65 15.46 13.58
C LEU A 135 -11.80 14.70 12.93
N ASN A 136 -12.98 14.73 13.55
CA ASN A 136 -14.19 14.15 12.98
C ASN A 136 -14.68 15.01 11.80
N ILE A 137 -14.86 14.40 10.64
CA ILE A 137 -15.41 15.05 9.43
C ILE A 137 -16.94 14.93 9.44
N GLY A 138 -17.45 13.77 9.85
CA GLY A 138 -18.85 13.43 9.76
C GLY A 138 -19.08 11.92 9.82
N ARG A 139 -20.32 11.51 9.52
CA ARG A 139 -20.77 10.12 9.56
C ARG A 139 -21.31 9.67 8.22
N VAL A 140 -21.10 8.41 7.86
CA VAL A 140 -21.70 7.84 6.64
C VAL A 140 -23.22 7.87 6.76
N HIS A 141 -23.89 8.30 5.70
CA HIS A 141 -25.34 8.33 5.65
C HIS A 141 -25.89 6.89 5.66
N GLU A 142 -26.98 6.65 6.36
CA GLU A 142 -27.55 5.30 6.56
C GLU A 142 -27.81 4.57 5.23
N SER A 143 -28.32 5.28 4.22
CA SER A 143 -28.56 4.73 2.87
C SER A 143 -27.30 4.25 2.13
N SER A 144 -26.10 4.63 2.59
CA SER A 144 -24.83 4.23 1.99
C SER A 144 -24.12 3.14 2.78
N MET A 145 -24.62 2.74 3.95
CA MET A 145 -23.96 1.75 4.81
C MET A 145 -23.87 0.38 4.16
N ASP A 146 -24.93 -0.09 3.51
CA ASP A 146 -24.92 -1.38 2.81
C ASP A 146 -23.90 -1.41 1.67
N ALA A 147 -23.85 -0.33 0.88
CA ALA A 147 -22.89 -0.17 -0.21
C ALA A 147 -21.45 -0.13 0.29
N LEU A 148 -21.20 0.58 1.41
CA LEU A 148 -19.89 0.68 2.05
C LEU A 148 -19.40 -0.70 2.49
N LEU A 149 -20.25 -1.45 3.20
CA LEU A 149 -19.89 -2.75 3.76
C LEU A 149 -19.75 -3.81 2.66
N ALA A 150 -20.66 -3.85 1.69
CA ALA A 150 -20.61 -4.80 0.57
C ALA A 150 -19.38 -4.57 -0.34
N SER A 151 -18.89 -3.33 -0.43
CA SER A 151 -17.69 -2.99 -1.20
C SER A 151 -16.38 -3.27 -0.47
N SER A 152 -16.43 -3.44 0.85
CA SER A 152 -15.25 -3.63 1.69
C SER A 152 -14.76 -5.07 1.67
N PHE A 153 -13.47 -5.29 1.41
CA PHE A 153 -12.83 -6.61 1.54
C PHE A 153 -12.80 -7.14 2.98
N PHE A 154 -13.08 -6.30 3.98
CA PHE A 154 -13.16 -6.72 5.37
C PHE A 154 -14.41 -7.58 5.64
N ALA A 155 -15.49 -7.32 4.92
CA ALA A 155 -16.65 -8.20 4.90
C ALA A 155 -16.35 -9.43 4.02
N ARG A 156 -15.53 -10.35 4.51
CA ARG A 156 -15.38 -11.65 3.84
C ARG A 156 -16.75 -12.34 3.84
N PRO A 157 -17.22 -12.87 2.69
CA PRO A 157 -18.24 -13.90 2.69
C PRO A 157 -17.78 -15.04 3.59
N LYS A 158 -18.68 -15.61 4.41
CA LYS A 158 -18.34 -16.69 5.36
C LYS A 158 -17.63 -17.89 4.71
N ASP A 159 -17.75 -18.04 3.39
CA ASP A 159 -17.34 -19.23 2.64
C ASP A 159 -15.98 -19.11 1.91
N GLN A 160 -15.24 -18.00 2.03
CA GLN A 160 -13.96 -17.86 1.33
C GLN A 160 -12.78 -18.36 2.18
N PRO A 161 -11.98 -19.34 1.70
CA PRO A 161 -10.82 -19.82 2.45
C PRO A 161 -9.80 -18.71 2.64
N VAL A 162 -9.16 -18.70 3.82
CA VAL A 162 -8.10 -17.76 4.16
C VAL A 162 -7.02 -17.81 3.09
N GLN A 163 -6.73 -16.67 2.44
CA GLN A 163 -5.59 -16.59 1.53
C GLN A 163 -4.33 -16.95 2.31
N GLY A 164 -3.78 -18.12 2.01
CA GLY A 164 -2.48 -18.53 2.53
C GLY A 164 -1.39 -17.57 2.05
N PRO A 165 -0.23 -17.54 2.72
CA PRO A 165 0.88 -16.68 2.33
C PRO A 165 1.17 -16.85 0.83
N ARG A 166 1.22 -15.73 0.10
CA ARG A 166 1.59 -15.71 -1.32
C ARG A 166 2.91 -16.47 -1.47
N ARG A 167 2.86 -17.66 -2.09
CA ARG A 167 4.08 -18.37 -2.48
C ARG A 167 4.81 -17.47 -3.48
N SER A 168 5.95 -16.92 -3.06
CA SER A 168 6.92 -16.29 -3.95
C SER A 168 7.25 -17.29 -5.05
N ALA A 169 6.73 -17.05 -6.26
CA ALA A 169 7.14 -17.80 -7.44
C ALA A 169 8.51 -17.30 -7.91
N HIS A 170 9.52 -17.43 -7.05
CA HIS A 170 10.90 -17.43 -7.51
C HIS A 170 11.16 -18.81 -8.13
N LYS A 171 11.05 -18.90 -9.46
CA LYS A 171 11.58 -20.04 -10.20
C LYS A 171 13.10 -20.05 -9.98
N PRO A 172 13.70 -21.12 -9.42
CA PRO A 172 15.15 -21.27 -9.44
C PRO A 172 15.59 -21.33 -10.91
N ARG A 173 16.60 -20.52 -11.26
CA ARG A 173 17.30 -20.64 -12.54
C ARG A 173 17.90 -22.04 -12.62
N ASP A 174 17.46 -22.82 -13.61
CA ASP A 174 18.01 -24.13 -13.94
C ASP A 174 19.46 -23.93 -14.40
N ASN A 175 20.42 -24.30 -13.55
CA ASN A 175 21.84 -24.25 -13.84
C ASN A 175 22.31 -25.67 -14.16
N ARG A 176 21.82 -26.21 -15.28
CA ARG A 176 22.31 -27.46 -15.86
C ARG A 176 22.98 -27.15 -17.20
N GLU A 177 24.31 -27.02 -17.13
CA GLU A 177 25.28 -27.66 -18.02
C GLU A 177 26.65 -27.01 -17.82
N ARG A 178 27.37 -27.48 -16.80
CA ARG A 178 28.83 -27.47 -16.83
C ARG A 178 29.24 -28.93 -16.79
N LYS A 179 29.56 -29.48 -17.97
CA LYS A 179 30.11 -30.83 -18.13
C LYS A 179 31.43 -30.89 -17.34
N GLU A 180 31.49 -31.76 -16.34
CA GLU A 180 32.76 -32.21 -15.76
C GLU A 180 33.19 -33.47 -16.54
N GLU A 181 34.36 -33.41 -17.17
CA GLU A 181 34.99 -34.56 -17.83
C GLU A 181 35.50 -35.57 -16.78
N PRO A 182 35.48 -36.89 -17.06
CA PRO A 182 35.93 -37.90 -16.11
C PRO A 182 37.46 -37.92 -16.02
N ARG A 183 38.00 -37.94 -14.80
CA ARG A 183 39.42 -38.22 -14.55
C ARG A 183 39.64 -39.73 -14.57
N ASP A 184 40.44 -40.19 -15.53
CA ASP A 184 40.93 -41.57 -15.62
C ASP A 184 41.89 -41.89 -14.47
N GLU A 185 41.60 -42.95 -13.73
CA GLU A 185 42.54 -43.63 -12.82
C GLU A 185 43.48 -44.52 -13.64
N ARG A 186 44.77 -44.20 -13.65
CA ARG A 186 45.85 -45.17 -13.90
C ARG A 186 47.01 -44.95 -12.94
N ASP A 187 47.00 -45.81 -11.93
CA ASP A 187 48.07 -46.72 -11.52
C ASP A 187 49.52 -46.25 -11.28
N SER A 188 50.08 -46.87 -10.24
CA SER A 188 51.50 -47.11 -9.94
C SER A 188 52.31 -46.05 -9.15
N ASN A 189 52.37 -46.29 -7.84
CA ASN A 189 53.57 -46.72 -7.11
C ASN A 189 54.86 -45.87 -7.25
N LYS A 190 55.25 -45.15 -6.17
CA LYS A 190 56.62 -45.19 -5.60
C LYS A 190 56.77 -44.36 -4.31
N ARG A 191 57.16 -45.08 -3.26
CA ARG A 191 58.22 -44.80 -2.26
C ARG A 191 58.44 -43.35 -1.81
N GLY A 192 58.39 -43.18 -0.49
CA GLY A 192 59.59 -42.74 0.26
C GLY A 192 59.43 -41.52 1.15
N GLN A 193 59.46 -41.79 2.46
CA GLN A 193 60.22 -41.10 3.52
C GLN A 193 59.94 -39.61 3.80
N SER A 194 59.52 -39.35 5.05
CA SER A 194 60.21 -38.48 6.05
C SER A 194 59.89 -36.99 5.83
N SER A 195 59.75 -36.11 6.82
CA SER A 195 60.06 -36.08 8.24
C SER A 195 59.51 -34.77 8.82
N SER A 196 59.18 -34.82 10.12
CA SER A 196 59.43 -33.78 11.13
C SER A 196 58.92 -32.33 10.98
N SER A 197 58.35 -31.90 12.11
CA SER A 197 58.51 -30.57 12.75
C SER A 197 57.86 -29.38 12.04
N GLY A 198 57.27 -28.39 12.71
CA GLY A 198 57.27 -27.99 14.11
C GLY A 198 56.99 -26.48 14.16
N GLY A 199 56.50 -25.99 15.31
CA GLY A 199 56.48 -24.57 15.68
C GLY A 199 55.26 -23.78 15.18
N GLN A 200 54.30 -23.41 16.04
CA GLN A 200 54.34 -22.34 17.07
C GLN A 200 54.34 -20.90 16.52
N HIS A 201 53.38 -20.12 17.02
CA HIS A 201 53.42 -18.69 17.37
C HIS A 201 53.74 -17.68 16.23
N HIS A 202 53.15 -16.49 16.12
CA HIS A 202 52.94 -15.44 17.12
C HIS A 202 52.12 -14.28 16.49
N HIS A 203 51.46 -13.50 17.37
CA HIS A 203 51.30 -12.03 17.39
C HIS A 203 50.81 -11.25 16.15
N ARG A 204 49.69 -10.51 16.24
CA ARG A 204 49.43 -9.22 16.95
C ARG A 204 49.95 -7.99 16.17
N ARG A 205 49.07 -6.98 16.12
CA ARG A 205 49.21 -5.57 15.69
C ARG A 205 48.83 -5.35 14.21
N LYS A 206 48.07 -4.32 13.85
CA LYS A 206 47.58 -3.13 14.55
C LYS A 206 46.28 -2.71 13.89
#